data_AF-A0A1D8IMQ5-F1
#
_entry.id   AF-A0A1D8IMQ5-F1
#
_cell.length_a   1.000
_cell.length_b   1.000
_cell.length_c   1.000
_cell.angle_alpha   90.00
_cell.angle_beta   90.00
_cell.angle_gamma   90.00
#
_symmetry.space_group_name_H-M   'P 1'
#
loop_
_entity.id
_entity.type
_entity.pdbx_description
1 polymer ?
#
loop_
_entity_poly.entity_id
_entity_poly.type
_entity_poly.pdbx_seq_one_letter_code
_entity_poly.pdbx_strand_id
1 'polypeptide(L)'
;MKLKQPTTRRRQGGFTLIEILIALGVLAVIVAGVVSYLNLSKSKGQVLYNTMASIASAADRFDLDTSCYPFQTDLLFDKTAVAGNTANSCGADVSSTWNGPYMQTKSVDANGNVEFTQIGPQVTISIVPGSFLPNGSNVQYAVQANSVPQKIAAQAFKACSGGAATTTSGSNTVAGNCYLGTASGGVNTFGYVFAGNS
;
A
#
# COMPACT_ATOMS: atom_id res chain seq x y z
N MET A 1 41.74 20.23 -63.69
CA MET A 1 41.02 18.98 -63.99
C MET A 1 40.46 18.44 -62.66
N LYS A 2 39.15 18.55 -62.39
CA LYS A 2 38.53 18.10 -61.13
C LYS A 2 37.72 16.82 -61.39
N LEU A 3 38.10 15.72 -60.72
CA LEU A 3 37.41 14.42 -60.81
C LEU A 3 36.09 14.49 -60.04
N LYS A 4 34.99 14.20 -60.74
CA LYS A 4 33.62 14.19 -60.22
C LYS A 4 33.40 12.84 -59.51
N GLN A 5 33.35 12.83 -58.18
CA GLN A 5 33.07 11.62 -57.42
C GLN A 5 31.60 11.20 -57.58
N PRO A 6 31.31 9.91 -57.82
CA PRO A 6 29.95 9.42 -57.95
C PRO A 6 29.28 9.32 -56.57
N THR A 7 28.24 10.11 -56.37
CA THR A 7 27.34 10.00 -55.20
C THR A 7 26.50 8.73 -55.33
N THR A 8 26.81 7.71 -54.54
CA THR A 8 26.02 6.48 -54.43
C THR A 8 24.71 6.78 -53.69
N ARG A 9 23.58 6.78 -54.41
CA ARG A 9 22.25 6.81 -53.80
C ARG A 9 22.05 5.53 -52.99
N ARG A 10 22.06 5.64 -51.66
CA ARG A 10 21.54 4.58 -50.78
C ARG A 10 20.06 4.35 -51.12
N ARG A 11 19.74 3.19 -51.68
CA ARG A 11 18.36 2.74 -51.83
C ARG A 11 17.76 2.59 -50.43
N GLN A 12 16.77 3.42 -50.10
CA GLN A 12 15.89 3.17 -48.97
C GLN A 12 15.00 1.98 -49.36
N GLY A 13 15.19 0.83 -48.72
CA GLY A 13 14.25 -0.28 -48.78
C GLY A 13 13.01 0.09 -48.00
N GLY A 14 11.85 0.10 -48.65
CA GLY A 14 10.57 0.23 -47.97
C GLY A 14 10.23 -1.05 -47.21
N PHE A 15 9.61 -0.92 -46.03
CA PHE A 15 9.14 -2.06 -45.26
C PHE A 15 8.09 -2.85 -46.05
N THR A 16 8.28 -4.16 -46.14
CA THR A 16 7.28 -5.03 -46.75
C THR A 16 6.14 -5.30 -45.74
N LEU A 17 4.94 -5.53 -46.26
CA LEU A 17 3.76 -5.87 -45.43
C LEU A 17 4.03 -7.18 -44.64
N ILE A 18 4.76 -8.11 -45.24
CA ILE A 18 5.13 -9.37 -44.60
C ILE A 18 6.15 -9.21 -43.47
N GLU A 19 7.10 -8.27 -43.57
CA GLU A 19 8.02 -7.95 -42.46
C GLU A 19 7.28 -7.42 -41.24
N ILE A 20 6.27 -6.58 -41.44
CA ILE A 20 5.45 -6.07 -40.33
C ILE A 20 4.64 -7.22 -39.70
N LEU A 21 4.10 -8.12 -40.51
CA LEU A 21 3.36 -9.30 -40.01
C LEU A 21 4.25 -10.24 -39.19
N ILE A 22 5.46 -10.53 -39.67
CA ILE A 22 6.42 -11.37 -38.96
C ILE A 22 6.86 -10.67 -37.66
N ALA A 23 7.16 -9.38 -37.72
CA ALA A 23 7.56 -8.59 -36.55
C ALA A 23 6.47 -8.59 -35.46
N LEU A 24 5.20 -8.40 -35.83
CA LEU A 24 4.07 -8.47 -34.90
C LEU A 24 3.88 -9.88 -34.33
N GLY A 25 4.07 -10.92 -35.14
CA GLY A 25 4.02 -12.31 -34.69
C GLY A 25 5.08 -12.62 -33.63
N VAL A 26 6.33 -12.22 -33.86
CA VAL A 26 7.42 -12.37 -32.88
C VAL A 26 7.14 -11.55 -31.62
N LEU A 27 6.63 -10.33 -31.77
CA LEU A 27 6.31 -9.45 -30.64
C LEU A 27 5.19 -10.04 -29.76
N ALA A 28 4.16 -10.65 -30.36
CA ALA A 28 3.09 -11.33 -29.63
C ALA A 28 3.62 -12.51 -28.79
N VAL A 29 4.53 -13.32 -29.35
CA VAL A 29 5.15 -14.45 -28.62
C VAL A 29 6.00 -13.95 -27.45
N ILE A 30 6.77 -12.88 -27.65
CA ILE A 30 7.59 -12.27 -26.58
C ILE A 30 6.68 -11.76 -25.45
N VAL A 31 5.64 -11.00 -25.78
CA VAL A 31 4.72 -10.44 -24.78
C VAL A 31 4.03 -11.57 -23.99
N ALA A 32 3.54 -12.60 -24.67
CA ALA A 32 2.91 -13.76 -24.03
C ALA A 32 3.86 -14.48 -23.06
N GLY A 33 5.14 -14.60 -23.41
CA GLY A 33 6.16 -15.20 -22.55
C GLY A 33 6.47 -14.38 -21.29
N VAL A 34 6.49 -13.05 -21.39
CA VAL A 34 6.92 -12.16 -20.29
C VAL A 34 5.87 -12.01 -19.19
N VAL A 35 4.57 -12.05 -19.52
CA VAL A 35 3.48 -11.87 -18.55
C VAL A 35 3.55 -12.89 -17.40
N SER A 36 3.98 -14.13 -17.70
CA SER A 36 4.13 -15.20 -16.72
C SER A 36 5.25 -14.96 -15.68
N TYR A 37 6.19 -14.05 -15.96
CA TYR A 37 7.34 -13.76 -15.09
C TYR A 37 7.21 -12.47 -14.28
N LEU A 38 6.13 -11.69 -14.45
CA LEU A 38 5.94 -10.46 -13.71
C LEU A 38 5.54 -10.73 -12.25
N ASN A 39 6.53 -10.81 -11.37
CA ASN A 39 6.29 -10.87 -9.93
C ASN A 39 5.92 -9.48 -9.39
N LEU A 40 4.65 -9.11 -9.56
CA LEU A 40 4.10 -7.83 -9.09
C LEU A 40 4.02 -7.71 -7.56
N SER A 41 4.29 -8.80 -6.82
CA SER A 41 4.15 -8.82 -5.36
C SER A 41 5.07 -7.81 -4.68
N LYS A 42 6.29 -7.59 -5.21
CA LYS A 42 7.23 -6.60 -4.68
C LYS A 42 6.67 -5.18 -4.80
N SER A 43 6.24 -4.81 -6.00
CA SER A 43 5.67 -3.47 -6.26
C SER A 43 4.38 -3.25 -5.48
N LYS A 44 3.49 -4.25 -5.43
CA LYS A 44 2.27 -4.19 -4.62
C LYS A 44 2.58 -4.08 -3.12
N GLY A 45 3.59 -4.78 -2.62
CA GLY A 45 4.01 -4.70 -1.23
C GLY A 45 4.53 -3.30 -0.86
N GLN A 46 5.32 -2.69 -1.75
CA GLN A 46 5.78 -1.31 -1.58
C GLN A 46 4.62 -0.32 -1.59
N VAL A 47 3.68 -0.47 -2.53
CA VAL A 47 2.48 0.38 -2.62
C VAL A 47 1.62 0.24 -1.36
N LEU A 48 1.44 -0.98 -0.85
CA LEU A 48 0.73 -1.23 0.39
C LEU A 48 1.37 -0.49 1.56
N TYR A 49 2.67 -0.69 1.78
CA TYR A 49 3.39 -0.02 2.85
C TYR A 49 3.32 1.52 2.72
N ASN A 50 3.58 2.08 1.54
CA ASN A 50 3.53 3.52 1.32
C ASN A 50 2.12 4.10 1.59
N THR A 51 1.08 3.36 1.20
CA THR A 51 -0.32 3.76 1.46
C THR A 51 -0.61 3.76 2.96
N MET A 52 -0.19 2.72 3.67
CA MET A 52 -0.37 2.62 5.13
C MET A 52 0.43 3.68 5.89
N ALA A 53 1.66 3.98 5.45
CA ALA A 53 2.44 5.09 6.00
C ALA A 53 1.76 6.45 5.77
N SER A 54 1.16 6.65 4.59
CA SER A 54 0.37 7.87 4.32
C SER A 54 -0.89 7.97 5.20
N ILE A 55 -1.54 6.84 5.51
CA ILE A 55 -2.69 6.79 6.42
C ILE A 55 -2.23 7.10 7.86
N ALA A 56 -1.10 6.56 8.29
CA ALA A 56 -0.51 6.87 9.59
C ALA A 56 -0.23 8.37 9.72
N SER A 57 0.42 8.98 8.73
CA SER A 57 0.65 10.43 8.71
C SER A 57 -0.62 11.28 8.64
N ALA A 58 -1.74 10.72 8.17
CA ALA A 58 -3.04 11.37 8.22
C ALA A 58 -3.67 11.24 9.61
N ALA A 59 -3.51 10.08 10.26
CA ALA A 59 -3.92 9.86 11.65
C ALA A 59 -3.16 10.75 12.63
N ASP A 60 -1.86 10.99 12.40
CA ASP A 60 -1.08 11.96 13.18
C ASP A 60 -1.65 13.39 13.08
N ARG A 61 -2.09 13.81 11.89
CA ARG A 61 -2.72 15.13 11.71
C ARG A 61 -4.11 15.20 12.36
N PHE A 62 -4.87 14.11 12.25
CA PHE A 62 -6.14 13.98 12.96
C PHE A 62 -5.92 14.15 14.47
N ASP A 63 -4.88 13.53 15.03
CA ASP A 63 -4.51 13.68 16.45
C ASP A 63 -4.06 15.10 16.81
N LEU A 64 -3.29 15.78 15.95
CA LEU A 64 -2.91 17.18 16.19
C LEU A 64 -4.12 18.12 16.33
N ASP A 65 -5.20 17.86 15.61
CA ASP A 65 -6.41 18.67 15.66
C ASP A 65 -7.39 18.22 16.75
N THR A 66 -7.50 16.92 16.99
CA THR A 66 -8.55 16.35 17.84
C THR A 66 -8.05 15.81 19.18
N SER A 67 -6.73 15.67 19.35
CA SER A 67 -6.07 14.97 20.47
C SER A 67 -6.45 13.49 20.61
N CYS A 68 -6.94 12.88 19.53
CA CYS A 68 -7.41 11.50 19.49
C CYS A 68 -6.93 10.81 18.21
N TYR A 69 -6.73 9.50 18.22
CA TYR A 69 -6.51 8.70 17.01
C TYR A 69 -7.81 8.06 16.53
N PRO A 70 -8.15 8.12 15.22
CA PRO A 70 -9.35 7.48 14.70
C PRO A 70 -9.15 5.96 14.56
N PHE A 71 -10.22 5.18 14.67
CA PHE A 71 -10.18 3.72 14.44
C PHE A 71 -10.72 3.31 13.06
N GLN A 72 -11.58 4.14 12.49
CA GLN A 72 -12.06 4.02 11.12
C GLN A 72 -11.28 4.99 10.23
N THR A 73 -11.03 4.61 8.99
CA THR A 73 -10.14 5.38 8.09
C THR A 73 -10.90 6.42 7.28
N ASP A 74 -12.22 6.32 7.14
CA ASP A 74 -13.08 7.35 6.58
C ASP A 74 -13.09 8.66 7.38
N LEU A 75 -12.94 8.60 8.72
CA LEU A 75 -12.78 9.77 9.60
C LEU A 75 -11.60 10.67 9.19
N LEU A 76 -10.63 10.13 8.46
CA LEU A 76 -9.48 10.88 7.96
C LEU A 76 -9.81 11.77 6.76
N PHE A 77 -10.94 11.58 6.08
CA PHE A 77 -11.23 12.31 4.85
C PHE A 77 -12.70 12.67 4.62
N ASP A 78 -13.64 12.14 5.41
CA ASP A 78 -15.07 12.43 5.29
C ASP A 78 -15.61 13.06 6.57
N LYS A 79 -15.95 14.36 6.51
CA LYS A 79 -16.52 15.09 7.65
C LYS A 79 -17.86 14.49 8.12
N THR A 80 -18.64 13.91 7.20
CA THR A 80 -19.93 13.32 7.54
C THR A 80 -19.77 12.04 8.35
N ALA A 81 -18.66 11.31 8.17
CA ALA A 81 -18.32 10.14 8.95
C ALA A 81 -17.84 10.48 10.39
N VAL A 82 -17.39 11.72 10.62
CA VAL A 82 -16.91 12.19 11.93
C VAL A 82 -18.07 12.64 12.83
N ALA A 83 -19.11 13.26 12.27
CA ALA A 83 -20.20 13.85 13.03
C ALA A 83 -20.97 12.80 13.85
N GLY A 84 -20.98 12.95 15.19
CA GLY A 84 -21.62 12.01 16.10
C GLY A 84 -20.87 10.67 16.27
N ASN A 85 -19.70 10.51 15.65
CA ASN A 85 -18.92 9.28 15.69
C ASN A 85 -17.89 9.30 16.82
N THR A 86 -17.90 8.25 17.65
CA THR A 86 -17.01 8.08 18.81
C THR A 86 -15.95 6.99 18.60
N ALA A 87 -15.78 6.49 17.37
CA ALA A 87 -14.79 5.46 17.00
C ALA A 87 -13.36 6.04 16.90
N ASN A 88 -12.87 6.54 18.03
CA ASN A 88 -11.53 7.08 18.21
C ASN A 88 -11.01 6.78 19.62
N SER A 89 -9.73 7.05 19.86
CA SER A 89 -9.05 6.76 21.13
C SER A 89 -9.63 7.46 22.35
N CYS A 90 -10.39 8.53 22.18
CA CYS A 90 -11.02 9.29 23.26
C CYS A 90 -12.46 8.84 23.55
N GLY A 91 -13.09 8.08 22.65
CA GLY A 91 -14.50 7.69 22.79
C GLY A 91 -15.48 8.87 22.75
N ALA A 92 -15.12 9.97 22.08
CA ALA A 92 -15.89 11.21 22.06
C ALA A 92 -16.12 11.72 20.62
N ASP A 93 -17.18 12.51 20.42
CA ASP A 93 -17.41 13.21 19.14
C ASP A 93 -16.39 14.36 19.00
N VAL A 94 -15.56 14.28 17.96
CA VAL A 94 -14.51 15.26 17.65
C VAL A 94 -14.83 16.12 16.43
N SER A 95 -16.08 16.12 15.96
CA SER A 95 -16.49 16.86 14.75
C SER A 95 -16.35 18.38 14.86
N SER A 96 -16.32 18.92 16.07
CA SER A 96 -16.11 20.35 16.35
C SER A 96 -14.64 20.77 16.25
N THR A 97 -13.70 19.85 16.47
CA THR A 97 -12.25 20.10 16.41
C THR A 97 -11.61 19.59 15.13
N TRP A 98 -12.30 18.72 14.38
CA TRP A 98 -11.85 18.24 13.07
C TRP A 98 -11.72 19.38 12.05
N ASN A 99 -10.52 19.56 11.49
CA ASN A 99 -10.18 20.69 10.63
C ASN A 99 -9.96 20.35 9.15
N GLY A 100 -10.00 19.08 8.74
CA GLY A 100 -10.07 18.79 7.31
C GLY A 100 -9.76 17.36 6.93
N PRO A 101 -9.95 17.04 5.64
CA PRO A 101 -9.43 15.80 5.10
C PRO A 101 -7.91 15.78 5.24
N TYR A 102 -7.41 14.82 6.01
CA TYR A 102 -6.00 14.59 6.24
C TYR A 102 -5.38 13.67 5.17
N MET A 103 -6.23 13.08 4.33
CA MET A 103 -5.85 12.30 3.16
C MET A 103 -6.89 12.42 2.04
N GLN A 104 -6.55 11.91 0.85
CA GLN A 104 -7.51 11.80 -0.24
C GLN A 104 -8.58 10.75 0.05
N THR A 105 -9.82 11.03 -0.35
CA THR A 105 -10.95 10.10 -0.29
C THR A 105 -10.63 8.77 -0.97
N LYS A 106 -11.07 7.68 -0.34
CA LYS A 106 -10.94 6.30 -0.83
C LYS A 106 -12.28 5.58 -0.71
N SER A 107 -12.42 4.47 -1.42
CA SER A 107 -13.54 3.53 -1.20
C SER A 107 -13.43 2.95 0.20
N VAL A 108 -14.54 2.81 0.90
CA VAL A 108 -14.62 2.26 2.25
C VAL A 108 -15.69 1.17 2.32
N ASP A 109 -15.48 0.21 3.21
CA ASP A 109 -16.46 -0.82 3.52
C ASP A 109 -17.59 -0.25 4.42
N ALA A 110 -18.56 -1.11 4.76
CA ALA A 110 -19.67 -0.72 5.63
C ALA A 110 -19.25 -0.31 7.06
N ASN A 111 -18.01 -0.58 7.46
CA ASN A 111 -17.45 -0.23 8.76
C ASN A 111 -16.54 1.02 8.68
N GLY A 112 -16.49 1.74 7.55
CA GLY A 112 -15.64 2.92 7.41
C GLY A 112 -14.15 2.61 7.21
N ASN A 113 -13.80 1.37 6.85
CA ASN A 113 -12.42 0.97 6.57
C ASN A 113 -12.12 1.05 5.08
N VAL A 114 -10.98 1.61 4.70
CA VAL A 114 -10.55 1.73 3.31
C VAL A 114 -10.45 0.35 2.65
N GLU A 115 -11.18 0.17 1.56
CA GLU A 115 -11.06 -0.99 0.68
C GLU A 115 -9.90 -0.79 -0.28
N PHE A 116 -8.94 -1.73 -0.28
CA PHE A 116 -7.76 -1.65 -1.12
C PHE A 116 -7.69 -2.76 -2.17
N THR A 117 -8.70 -2.76 -3.04
CA THR A 117 -8.91 -3.75 -4.11
C THR A 117 -7.73 -3.89 -5.09
N GLN A 118 -6.89 -2.85 -5.21
CA GLN A 118 -5.66 -2.90 -6.02
C GLN A 118 -4.64 -3.93 -5.50
N ILE A 119 -4.64 -4.18 -4.19
CA ILE A 119 -3.78 -5.18 -3.55
C ILE A 119 -4.43 -6.57 -3.60
N GLY A 120 -5.70 -6.65 -3.20
CA GLY A 120 -6.51 -7.85 -3.28
C GLY A 120 -7.99 -7.54 -3.02
N PRO A 121 -8.92 -8.39 -3.49
CA PRO A 121 -10.35 -8.06 -3.53
C PRO A 121 -11.00 -7.88 -2.15
N GLN A 122 -10.40 -8.42 -1.09
CA GLN A 122 -10.91 -8.37 0.28
C GLN A 122 -9.99 -7.60 1.22
N VAL A 123 -9.01 -6.86 0.68
CA VAL A 123 -8.06 -6.13 1.52
C VAL A 123 -8.74 -4.88 2.06
N THR A 124 -8.81 -4.79 3.38
CA THR A 124 -9.28 -3.60 4.10
C THR A 124 -8.16 -3.03 4.96
N ILE A 125 -8.13 -1.71 5.10
CA ILE A 125 -7.19 -0.99 5.96
C ILE A 125 -7.97 -0.24 7.04
N SER A 126 -7.64 -0.53 8.29
CA SER A 126 -8.20 0.12 9.48
C SER A 126 -7.09 0.66 10.38
N ILE A 127 -7.47 1.45 11.39
CA ILE A 127 -6.56 1.83 12.46
C ILE A 127 -7.00 1.11 13.73
N VAL A 128 -6.08 0.43 14.39
CA VAL A 128 -6.39 -0.44 15.53
C VAL A 128 -5.53 -0.10 16.74
N PRO A 129 -6.12 -0.02 17.95
CA PRO A 129 -5.35 -0.02 19.19
C PRO A 129 -4.93 -1.44 19.56
N GLY A 130 -3.79 -1.61 20.24
CA GLY A 130 -3.36 -2.92 20.74
C GLY A 130 -1.94 -2.94 21.28
N SER A 131 -1.39 -4.15 21.43
CA SER A 131 0.00 -4.39 21.82
C SER A 131 0.66 -5.23 20.73
N PHE A 132 1.32 -4.56 19.79
CA PHE A 132 1.85 -5.20 18.58
C PHE A 132 3.37 -5.44 18.66
N LEU A 133 4.12 -4.53 19.26
CA LEU A 133 5.58 -4.62 19.38
C LEU A 133 6.01 -5.10 20.78
N PRO A 134 7.13 -5.83 20.93
CA PRO A 134 7.58 -6.41 22.21
C PRO A 134 7.79 -5.41 23.35
N ASN A 135 8.09 -4.15 23.03
CA ASN A 135 8.35 -3.09 24.01
C ASN A 135 7.08 -2.32 24.43
N GLY A 136 5.89 -2.83 24.08
CA GLY A 136 4.61 -2.16 24.32
C GLY A 136 3.98 -2.53 25.67
N SER A 137 4.40 -1.87 26.75
CA SER A 137 3.59 -1.85 28.00
C SER A 137 2.36 -0.93 27.88
N ASN A 138 2.22 -0.21 26.76
CA ASN A 138 1.20 0.78 26.52
C ASN A 138 0.37 0.43 25.28
N VAL A 139 -0.84 1.01 25.20
CA VAL A 139 -1.68 0.93 23.99
C VAL A 139 -0.93 1.57 22.83
N GLN A 140 -0.72 0.79 21.77
CA GLN A 140 -0.14 1.19 20.51
C GLN A 140 -1.24 1.37 19.47
N TYR A 141 -1.05 2.30 18.54
CA TYR A 141 -1.94 2.51 17.40
C TYR A 141 -1.22 2.09 16.12
N ALA A 142 -1.88 1.23 15.35
CA ALA A 142 -1.35 0.70 14.11
C ALA A 142 -2.33 0.89 12.96
N VAL A 143 -1.79 1.22 11.80
CA VAL A 143 -2.51 1.01 10.55
C VAL A 143 -2.40 -0.48 10.23
N GLN A 144 -3.53 -1.17 10.11
CA GLN A 144 -3.59 -2.61 9.88
C GLN A 144 -4.29 -2.91 8.56
N ALA A 145 -3.62 -3.68 7.70
CA ALA A 145 -4.21 -4.26 6.50
C ALA A 145 -4.58 -5.73 6.74
N ASN A 146 -5.84 -6.07 6.51
CA ASN A 146 -6.36 -7.43 6.66
C ASN A 146 -6.50 -8.12 5.29
N SER A 147 -6.53 -9.45 5.30
CA SER A 147 -6.73 -10.29 4.09
C SER A 147 -5.73 -10.02 2.96
N VAL A 148 -4.50 -9.63 3.31
CA VAL A 148 -3.45 -9.33 2.33
C VAL A 148 -2.86 -10.64 1.80
N PRO A 149 -2.79 -10.87 0.48
CA PRO A 149 -2.13 -12.06 -0.05
C PRO A 149 -0.71 -12.22 0.51
N GLN A 150 -0.38 -13.42 1.00
CA GLN A 150 0.84 -13.66 1.79
C GLN A 150 2.13 -13.15 1.11
N LYS A 151 2.25 -13.35 -0.21
CA LYS A 151 3.40 -12.87 -0.99
C LYS A 151 3.52 -11.35 -0.99
N ILE A 152 2.41 -10.62 -0.98
CA ILE A 152 2.39 -9.16 -0.94
C ILE A 152 2.67 -8.68 0.49
N ALA A 153 2.05 -9.31 1.49
CA ALA A 153 2.26 -8.97 2.90
C ALA A 153 3.75 -9.13 3.30
N ALA A 154 4.40 -10.20 2.84
CA ALA A 154 5.84 -10.40 3.06
C ALA A 154 6.71 -9.30 2.41
N GLN A 155 6.32 -8.80 1.23
CA GLN A 155 7.03 -7.71 0.57
C GLN A 155 6.78 -6.36 1.25
N ALA A 156 5.56 -6.11 1.73
CA ALA A 156 5.24 -4.93 2.52
C ALA A 156 6.00 -4.93 3.87
N PHE A 157 6.06 -6.07 4.54
CA PHE A 157 6.85 -6.25 5.76
C PHE A 157 8.33 -6.00 5.53
N LYS A 158 8.89 -6.52 4.42
CA LYS A 158 10.28 -6.24 4.03
C LYS A 158 10.52 -4.77 3.70
N ALA A 159 9.58 -4.12 3.02
CA ALA A 159 9.68 -2.69 2.70
C ALA A 159 9.68 -1.83 3.97
N CYS A 160 8.82 -2.18 4.93
CA CYS A 160 8.74 -1.47 6.20
C CYS A 160 9.93 -1.71 7.13
N SER A 161 10.39 -2.96 7.24
CA SER A 161 11.42 -3.31 8.21
C SER A 161 12.77 -2.67 7.89
N GLY A 162 13.02 -2.29 6.64
CA GLY A 162 14.29 -1.67 6.23
C GLY A 162 15.51 -2.56 6.50
N GLY A 163 15.33 -3.87 6.67
CA GLY A 163 16.38 -4.81 7.08
C GLY A 163 16.59 -4.95 8.59
N ALA A 164 15.72 -4.37 9.42
CA ALA A 164 15.73 -4.59 10.86
C ALA A 164 15.58 -6.08 11.20
N ALA A 165 16.21 -6.49 12.31
CA ALA A 165 16.12 -7.84 12.82
C ALA A 165 14.68 -8.21 13.17
N THR A 166 14.29 -9.44 12.83
CA THR A 166 12.97 -9.97 13.15
C THR A 166 12.94 -10.50 14.58
N THR A 167 11.93 -10.09 15.33
CA THR A 167 11.59 -10.61 16.66
C THR A 167 10.15 -11.13 16.64
N THR A 168 9.66 -11.60 17.79
CA THR A 168 8.28 -12.03 17.96
C THR A 168 7.59 -11.25 19.07
N SER A 169 6.31 -10.95 18.88
CA SER A 169 5.42 -10.38 19.90
C SER A 169 4.07 -11.10 19.82
N GLY A 170 3.74 -11.91 20.82
CA GLY A 170 2.60 -12.83 20.73
C GLY A 170 2.74 -13.74 19.49
N SER A 171 1.72 -13.77 18.64
CA SER A 171 1.72 -14.50 17.37
C SER A 171 2.29 -13.72 16.18
N ASN A 172 2.74 -12.49 16.39
CA ASN A 172 3.25 -11.63 15.32
C ASN A 172 4.76 -11.79 15.13
N THR A 173 5.18 -11.82 13.86
CA THR A 173 6.57 -11.54 13.49
C THR A 173 6.75 -10.03 13.40
N VAL A 174 7.74 -9.47 14.08
CA VAL A 174 7.92 -8.03 14.21
C VAL A 174 9.29 -7.62 13.69
N ALA A 175 9.39 -6.50 12.99
CA ALA A 175 10.66 -5.88 12.61
C ALA A 175 10.48 -4.36 12.43
N GLY A 176 11.34 -3.58 13.08
CA GLY A 176 11.14 -2.13 13.18
C GLY A 176 9.77 -1.82 13.82
N ASN A 177 9.00 -0.95 13.19
CA ASN A 177 7.65 -0.59 13.63
C ASN A 177 6.55 -1.42 12.93
N CYS A 178 6.91 -2.50 12.26
CA CYS A 178 5.96 -3.32 11.53
C CYS A 178 5.79 -4.70 12.13
N TYR A 179 4.60 -5.25 11.96
CA TYR A 179 4.28 -6.61 12.31
C TYR A 179 3.58 -7.34 11.17
N LEU A 180 3.80 -8.65 11.14
CA LEU A 180 3.15 -9.58 10.23
C LEU A 180 2.50 -10.66 11.07
N GLY A 181 1.18 -10.79 10.94
CA GLY A 181 0.42 -11.84 11.61
C GLY A 181 0.63 -13.22 10.97
N THR A 182 0.16 -14.25 11.66
CA THR A 182 0.18 -15.63 11.17
C THR A 182 -0.66 -15.78 9.91
N ALA A 183 -0.11 -16.44 8.89
CA ALA A 183 -0.83 -16.73 7.65
C ALA A 183 -1.99 -17.70 7.89
N SER A 184 -3.15 -17.42 7.31
CA SER A 184 -4.30 -18.33 7.27
C SER A 184 -4.98 -18.23 5.92
N GLY A 185 -5.30 -19.35 5.28
CA GLY A 185 -5.99 -19.36 3.98
C GLY A 185 -5.23 -18.65 2.83
N GLY A 186 -3.90 -18.52 2.92
CA GLY A 186 -3.09 -17.82 1.91
C GLY A 186 -3.07 -16.28 2.03
N VAL A 187 -3.68 -15.74 3.08
CA VAL A 187 -3.66 -14.32 3.41
C VAL A 187 -3.03 -14.09 4.79
N ASN A 188 -2.51 -12.88 4.99
CA ASN A 188 -1.92 -12.39 6.22
C ASN A 188 -2.55 -11.05 6.62
N THR A 189 -2.42 -10.75 7.91
CA THR A 189 -2.51 -9.39 8.42
C THR A 189 -1.12 -8.76 8.39
N PHE A 190 -1.02 -7.54 7.89
CA PHE A 190 0.20 -6.72 7.96
C PHE A 190 -0.14 -5.41 8.67
N GLY A 191 0.71 -4.96 9.58
CA GLY A 191 0.47 -3.70 10.28
C GLY A 191 1.73 -2.87 10.47
N TYR A 192 1.50 -1.56 10.56
CA TYR A 192 2.50 -0.53 10.79
C TYR A 192 2.09 0.30 12.01
N VAL A 193 2.87 0.19 13.08
CA VAL A 193 2.69 0.92 14.33
C VAL A 193 3.27 2.31 14.16
N PHE A 194 2.47 3.34 14.41
CA PHE A 194 2.88 4.73 14.20
C PHE A 194 2.85 5.55 15.49
N ALA A 195 2.02 5.16 16.46
CA ALA A 195 1.94 5.82 17.75
C ALA A 195 1.80 4.80 18.89
N GLY A 196 2.05 5.26 20.11
CA GLY A 196 1.72 4.53 21.33
C GLY A 196 1.68 5.49 22.51
N ASN A 197 0.83 5.18 23.49
CA ASN A 197 0.81 5.93 24.74
C ASN A 197 2.18 5.76 25.43
N SER A 198 2.68 6.81 26.05
CA SER A 198 3.89 6.79 26.88
C SER A 198 3.54 6.50 28.34
#